data_AF-A0A2V6GI38-F1
#
_entry.id   AF-A0A2V6GI38-F1
#
_cell.length_a   1.000
_cell.length_b   1.000
_cell.length_c   1.000
_cell.angle_alpha   90.00
_cell.angle_beta   90.00
_cell.angle_gamma   90.00
#
_symmetry.space_group_name_H-M   'P 1'
#
loop_
_entity.id
_entity.type
_entity.pdbx_description
1 polymer ?
#
loop_
_entity_poly.entity_id
_entity_poly.type
_entity_poly.pdbx_seq_one_letter_code
_entity_poly.pdbx_strand_id
1 'polypeptide(L)'
;MKKALITGITGQDGSYLADLLLENGYEVHGIIRRASTFNTSRIDHLYADPHINGVRMFLHYGDLADSVNLVKLLYDLKPDEIYHLGAQSHVRVSFDIPEYTSDVTGVGTIRILEAIREAGLRSRFYQASSSEMFGTAQAVPQNEKTPFWPRSPYGVAKVFSYWATVNYRESYGLHASNGILFNHESPRRGETFVTRKISRAVAAIKQGLQTELFLGNLEAKRDWGYAPEYVEAMWRILQLDAGDDFVVATGETHTVREFKSSRLGTESAIPRSGSHHGRCRYGITVPRNTAETFRKTSIVTLTCRFATSPGSRPGGARRGLR
;
A
#
# COMPACT_ATOMS: atom_id res chain seq x y z
N MET A 1 9.81 -17.98 17.56
CA MET A 1 9.89 -16.69 16.85
C MET A 1 8.97 -16.79 15.65
N LYS A 2 8.08 -15.82 15.42
CA LYS A 2 7.23 -15.84 14.22
C LYS A 2 8.06 -15.47 12.98
N LYS A 3 7.78 -16.09 11.84
CA LYS A 3 8.39 -15.80 10.54
C LYS A 3 7.42 -15.05 9.65
N ALA A 4 7.85 -13.91 9.13
CA ALA A 4 7.11 -13.14 8.15
C ALA A 4 7.81 -13.16 6.79
N LEU A 5 7.08 -13.42 5.71
CA LEU A 5 7.56 -13.24 4.34
C LEU A 5 6.93 -11.99 3.72
N ILE A 6 7.75 -11.05 3.23
CA ILE A 6 7.31 -9.82 2.58
C ILE A 6 7.72 -9.88 1.10
N THR A 7 6.74 -9.90 0.19
CA THR A 7 7.05 -9.64 -1.22
C THR A 7 7.07 -8.13 -1.46
N GLY A 8 7.97 -7.65 -2.32
CA GLY A 8 8.13 -6.21 -2.52
C GLY A 8 8.76 -5.48 -1.32
N ILE A 9 9.60 -6.17 -0.55
CA ILE A 9 10.26 -5.64 0.66
C ILE A 9 11.08 -4.36 0.39
N THR A 10 11.62 -4.19 -0.83
CA THR A 10 12.41 -3.02 -1.24
C THR A 10 11.56 -1.79 -1.61
N GLY A 11 10.23 -1.93 -1.58
CA GLY A 11 9.27 -0.85 -1.76
C GLY A 11 9.17 0.07 -0.55
N GLN A 12 8.32 1.10 -0.65
CA GLN A 12 8.03 1.98 0.49
C GLN A 12 7.48 1.17 1.66
N ASP A 13 6.37 0.47 1.44
CA ASP A 13 5.62 -0.15 2.52
C ASP A 13 6.36 -1.37 3.06
N GLY A 14 6.96 -2.17 2.17
CA GLY A 14 7.81 -3.29 2.56
C GLY A 14 8.97 -2.89 3.49
N SER A 15 9.58 -1.73 3.26
CA SER A 15 10.66 -1.26 4.13
C SER A 15 10.20 -0.86 5.53
N TYR A 16 9.05 -0.18 5.67
CA TYR A 16 8.52 0.18 6.99
C TYR A 16 7.91 -1.02 7.70
N LEU A 17 7.28 -1.94 6.96
CA LEU A 17 6.76 -3.16 7.53
C LEU A 17 7.89 -4.05 8.05
N ALA A 18 9.02 -4.12 7.34
CA ALA A 18 10.21 -4.82 7.83
C ALA A 18 10.73 -4.20 9.15
N ASP A 19 10.84 -2.86 9.23
CA ASP A 19 11.19 -2.15 10.47
C ASP A 19 10.24 -2.59 11.61
N LEU A 20 8.92 -2.47 11.39
CA LEU A 20 7.88 -2.79 12.39
C LEU A 20 7.93 -4.25 12.86
N LEU A 21 8.06 -5.21 11.94
CA LEU A 21 8.04 -6.64 12.27
C LEU A 21 9.31 -7.05 13.03
N LEU A 22 10.47 -6.49 12.67
CA LEU A 22 11.70 -6.72 13.42
C LEU A 22 11.61 -6.18 14.84
N GLU A 23 11.04 -4.98 15.03
CA GLU A 23 10.76 -4.41 16.36
C GLU A 23 9.80 -5.30 17.17
N ASN A 24 8.82 -5.92 16.51
CA ASN A 24 7.88 -6.88 17.13
C ASN A 24 8.44 -8.30 17.30
N GLY A 25 9.75 -8.50 17.17
CA GLY A 25 10.38 -9.79 17.47
C GLY A 25 10.27 -10.85 16.37
N TYR A 26 9.91 -10.48 15.14
CA TYR A 26 9.81 -11.44 14.02
C TYR A 26 11.19 -11.78 13.43
N GLU A 27 11.25 -12.92 12.78
CA GLU A 27 12.20 -13.24 11.71
C GLU A 27 11.57 -12.79 10.39
N VAL A 28 12.20 -11.88 9.66
CA VAL A 28 11.67 -11.24 8.45
C VAL A 28 12.41 -11.75 7.22
N HIS A 29 11.67 -12.34 6.30
CA HIS A 29 12.14 -12.77 4.99
C HIS A 29 11.61 -11.83 3.93
N GLY A 30 12.47 -11.41 3.00
CA GLY A 30 12.11 -10.50 1.92
C GLY A 30 12.41 -11.09 0.55
N ILE A 31 11.46 -11.02 -0.38
CA ILE A 31 11.74 -11.35 -1.78
C ILE A 31 12.28 -10.11 -2.49
N ILE A 32 13.48 -10.23 -3.05
CA ILE A 32 14.12 -9.20 -3.87
C ILE A 32 14.27 -9.67 -5.31
N ARG A 33 14.06 -8.76 -6.26
CA ARG A 33 14.34 -9.03 -7.67
C ARG A 33 15.83 -8.86 -7.94
N ARG A 34 16.39 -9.71 -8.79
CA ARG A 34 17.74 -9.51 -9.32
C ARG A 34 17.77 -8.23 -10.16
N ALA A 35 18.69 -7.33 -9.86
CA ALA A 35 18.96 -6.14 -10.65
C ALA A 35 20.46 -6.04 -10.95
N SER A 36 20.82 -5.37 -12.04
CA SER A 36 22.23 -5.07 -12.36
C SER A 36 22.80 -3.92 -11.51
N THR A 37 21.94 -3.23 -10.77
CA THR A 37 22.28 -2.12 -9.87
C THR A 37 21.67 -2.38 -8.48
N PHE A 38 22.21 -1.71 -7.45
CA PHE A 38 21.67 -1.80 -6.10
C PHE A 38 20.22 -1.33 -6.04
N ASN A 39 19.34 -2.18 -5.51
CA ASN A 39 17.89 -1.94 -5.42
C ASN A 39 17.32 -2.12 -4.00
N THR A 40 18.20 -2.15 -2.98
CA THR A 40 17.87 -2.39 -1.56
C THR A 40 17.95 -1.15 -0.68
N SER A 41 18.19 0.04 -1.25
CA SER A 41 18.49 1.27 -0.49
C SER A 41 17.51 1.65 0.62
N ARG A 42 16.26 1.21 0.56
CA ARG A 42 15.26 1.47 1.61
C ARG A 42 15.37 0.55 2.82
N ILE A 43 16.14 -0.53 2.72
CA ILE A 43 16.32 -1.57 3.73
C ILE A 43 17.80 -1.82 4.05
N ASP A 44 18.72 -1.08 3.44
CA ASP A 44 20.16 -1.23 3.72
C ASP A 44 20.49 -0.99 5.20
N HIS A 45 19.74 -0.12 5.89
CA HIS A 45 19.91 0.14 7.32
C HIS A 45 19.46 -1.02 8.21
N LEU A 46 18.68 -1.97 7.67
CA LEU A 46 18.26 -3.19 8.35
C LEU A 46 19.18 -4.37 8.06
N TYR A 47 20.00 -4.26 7.00
CA TYR A 47 20.86 -5.35 6.59
C TYR A 47 22.03 -5.49 7.58
N ALA A 48 22.19 -6.69 8.10
CA ALA A 48 23.33 -7.10 8.90
C ALA A 48 23.99 -8.31 8.24
N ASP A 49 25.31 -8.44 8.39
CA ASP A 49 26.05 -9.58 7.85
C ASP A 49 25.49 -10.88 8.45
N PRO A 50 25.07 -11.87 7.62
CA PRO A 50 24.50 -13.14 8.09
C PRO A 50 25.38 -13.93 9.07
N HIS A 51 26.68 -13.68 9.11
CA HIS A 51 27.61 -14.33 10.03
C HIS A 51 27.58 -13.73 11.45
N ILE A 52 26.84 -12.63 11.66
CA ILE A 52 26.64 -12.02 12.97
C ILE A 52 25.51 -12.74 13.70
N ASN A 53 25.73 -13.08 14.98
CA ASN A 53 24.69 -13.66 15.82
C ASN A 53 23.51 -12.69 16.00
N GLY A 54 22.28 -13.19 15.83
CA GLY A 54 21.06 -12.41 16.05
C GLY A 54 20.51 -11.67 14.82
N VAL A 55 21.03 -11.94 13.61
CA VAL A 55 20.42 -11.49 12.35
C VAL A 55 19.03 -12.10 12.21
N ARG A 56 18.03 -11.24 11.98
CA ARG A 56 16.63 -11.64 11.82
C ARG A 56 16.03 -11.22 10.49
N MET A 57 16.79 -10.57 9.61
CA MET A 57 16.34 -10.22 8.27
C MET A 57 17.11 -11.01 7.21
N PHE A 58 16.38 -11.70 6.32
CA PHE A 58 16.95 -12.54 5.27
C PHE A 58 16.34 -12.19 3.91
N LEU A 59 17.18 -11.98 2.89
CA LEU A 59 16.73 -11.64 1.54
C LEU A 59 16.90 -12.81 0.58
N HIS A 60 15.89 -13.04 -0.24
CA HIS A 60 15.79 -14.16 -1.16
C HIS A 60 15.54 -13.65 -2.57
N TYR A 61 16.29 -14.15 -3.55
CA TYR A 61 15.99 -13.84 -4.95
C TYR A 61 14.71 -14.54 -5.39
N GLY A 62 13.79 -13.78 -5.97
CA GLY A 62 12.56 -14.28 -6.56
C GLY A 62 11.83 -13.23 -7.37
N ASP A 63 10.87 -13.68 -8.17
CA ASP A 63 9.98 -12.83 -8.95
C ASP A 63 8.55 -13.36 -8.87
N LEU A 64 7.57 -12.45 -8.87
CA LEU A 64 6.15 -12.81 -8.82
C LEU A 64 5.65 -13.47 -10.11
N ALA A 65 6.44 -13.45 -11.17
CA ALA A 65 6.18 -14.20 -12.40
C ALA A 65 6.67 -15.66 -12.35
N ASP A 66 7.50 -16.04 -11.36
CA ASP A 66 8.10 -17.38 -11.26
C ASP A 66 7.42 -18.23 -10.18
N SER A 67 6.43 -19.03 -10.58
CA SER A 67 5.70 -19.91 -9.65
C SER A 67 6.59 -20.95 -8.98
N VAL A 68 7.60 -21.50 -9.67
CA VAL A 68 8.44 -22.58 -9.14
C VAL A 68 9.32 -22.05 -8.01
N ASN A 69 9.91 -20.87 -8.20
CA ASN A 69 10.68 -20.19 -7.17
C ASN A 69 9.83 -19.89 -5.94
N LEU A 70 8.61 -19.35 -6.13
CA LEU A 70 7.71 -19.03 -5.02
C LEU A 70 7.31 -20.27 -4.21
N VAL A 71 6.91 -21.35 -4.88
CA VAL A 71 6.54 -22.61 -4.21
C VAL A 71 7.71 -23.15 -3.39
N LYS A 72 8.91 -23.22 -3.99
CA LYS A 72 10.11 -23.68 -3.29
C LYS A 72 10.39 -22.82 -2.05
N LEU A 73 10.35 -21.50 -2.21
CA LEU A 73 10.63 -20.57 -1.13
C LEU A 73 9.65 -20.72 0.03
N LEU A 74 8.35 -20.82 -0.25
CA LEU A 74 7.32 -21.00 0.77
C LEU A 74 7.45 -22.36 1.48
N TYR A 75 7.77 -23.41 0.73
CA TYR A 75 8.00 -24.75 1.27
C TYR A 75 9.18 -24.80 2.25
N ASP A 76 10.28 -24.13 1.90
CA ASP A 76 11.49 -24.08 2.73
C ASP A 76 11.31 -23.17 3.96
N LEU A 77 10.72 -21.99 3.78
CA LEU A 77 10.61 -20.99 4.85
C LEU A 77 9.49 -21.28 5.85
N LYS A 78 8.36 -21.83 5.38
CA LYS A 78 7.14 -22.07 6.15
C LYS A 78 6.73 -20.85 7.00
N PRO A 79 6.52 -19.67 6.39
CA PRO A 79 6.25 -18.43 7.13
C PRO A 79 4.91 -18.52 7.88
N ASP A 80 4.83 -17.91 9.06
CA ASP A 80 3.58 -17.76 9.82
C ASP A 80 2.68 -16.69 9.18
N GLU A 81 3.28 -15.63 8.65
CA GLU A 81 2.58 -14.50 8.03
C GLU A 81 3.22 -14.15 6.67
N ILE A 82 2.40 -13.88 5.67
CA ILE A 82 2.83 -13.49 4.32
C ILE A 82 2.18 -12.15 3.96
N TYR A 83 3.00 -11.15 3.68
CA TYR A 83 2.58 -9.82 3.25
C TYR A 83 2.90 -9.64 1.76
N HIS A 84 1.88 -9.77 0.92
CA HIS A 84 2.01 -9.66 -0.53
C HIS A 84 1.93 -8.20 -0.97
N LEU A 85 3.06 -7.49 -0.90
CA LEU A 85 3.16 -6.06 -1.25
C LEU A 85 3.77 -5.83 -2.64
N GLY A 86 4.40 -6.85 -3.22
CA GLY A 86 5.02 -6.76 -4.55
C GLY A 86 3.99 -6.54 -5.65
N ALA A 87 4.24 -5.55 -6.51
CA ALA A 87 3.41 -5.22 -7.66
C ALA A 87 4.17 -4.33 -8.66
N GLN A 88 3.66 -4.24 -9.89
CA GLN A 88 3.90 -3.05 -10.72
C GLN A 88 2.90 -1.98 -10.25
N SER A 89 3.32 -1.09 -9.35
CA SER A 89 2.39 -0.24 -8.57
C SER A 89 2.09 1.14 -9.18
N HIS A 90 2.66 1.47 -10.34
CA HIS A 90 2.50 2.80 -10.92
C HIS A 90 1.36 2.83 -11.95
N VAL A 91 0.27 3.51 -11.61
CA VAL A 91 -0.96 3.59 -12.42
C VAL A 91 -0.68 4.03 -13.86
N ARG A 92 0.07 5.12 -14.08
CA ARG A 92 0.38 5.59 -15.45
C ARG A 92 1.18 4.56 -16.26
N VAL A 93 2.15 3.88 -15.65
CA VAL A 93 3.01 2.91 -16.33
C VAL A 93 2.19 1.66 -16.70
N SER A 94 1.13 1.34 -15.95
CA SER A 94 0.26 0.21 -16.28
C SER A 94 -0.42 0.32 -17.66
N PHE A 95 -0.60 1.52 -18.19
CA PHE A 95 -1.10 1.71 -19.56
C PHE A 95 -0.05 1.42 -20.62
N ASP A 96 1.24 1.59 -20.30
CA ASP A 96 2.34 1.33 -21.23
C ASP A 96 2.72 -0.17 -21.24
N ILE A 97 2.58 -0.85 -20.10
CA ILE A 97 2.90 -2.28 -19.92
C ILE A 97 1.74 -3.07 -19.24
N PRO A 98 0.55 -3.12 -19.87
CA PRO A 98 -0.65 -3.69 -19.26
C PRO A 98 -0.54 -5.20 -19.00
N GLU A 99 0.08 -5.96 -19.91
CA GLU A 99 0.26 -7.42 -19.79
C GLU A 99 1.15 -7.76 -18.59
N TYR A 100 2.33 -7.14 -18.51
CA TYR A 100 3.23 -7.31 -17.38
C TYR A 100 2.58 -6.87 -16.06
N THR A 101 1.81 -5.76 -16.08
CA THR A 101 1.09 -5.32 -14.88
C THR A 101 0.08 -6.37 -14.43
N SER A 102 -0.67 -6.96 -15.36
CA SER A 102 -1.67 -8.00 -15.07
C SER A 102 -1.01 -9.28 -14.56
N ASP A 103 0.11 -9.69 -15.16
CA ASP A 103 0.84 -10.89 -14.77
C ASP A 103 1.44 -10.77 -13.36
N VAL A 104 2.13 -9.67 -13.07
CA VAL A 104 2.79 -9.48 -11.76
C VAL A 104 1.80 -9.08 -10.68
N THR A 105 0.91 -8.12 -10.96
CA THR A 105 0.03 -7.55 -9.93
C THR A 105 -1.20 -8.42 -9.69
N GLY A 106 -1.76 -9.01 -10.75
CA GLY A 106 -2.94 -9.87 -10.69
C GLY A 106 -2.57 -11.34 -10.50
N VAL A 107 -2.01 -11.98 -11.55
CA VAL A 107 -1.72 -13.43 -11.57
C VAL A 107 -0.70 -13.82 -10.49
N GLY A 108 0.27 -12.96 -10.18
CA GLY A 108 1.22 -13.14 -9.08
C GLY A 108 0.57 -13.40 -7.72
N THR A 109 -0.62 -12.86 -7.48
CA THR A 109 -1.39 -13.13 -6.25
C THR A 109 -1.85 -14.59 -6.19
N ILE A 110 -2.39 -15.14 -7.29
CA ILE A 110 -2.78 -16.56 -7.36
C ILE A 110 -1.56 -17.45 -7.18
N ARG A 111 -0.40 -17.11 -7.77
CA ARG A 111 0.81 -17.92 -7.62
C ARG A 111 1.21 -18.11 -6.15
N ILE A 112 1.10 -17.06 -5.33
CA ILE A 112 1.39 -17.17 -3.89
C ILE A 112 0.29 -17.95 -3.17
N LEU A 113 -0.98 -17.66 -3.45
CA LEU A 113 -2.10 -18.36 -2.83
C LEU A 113 -2.08 -19.87 -3.12
N GLU A 114 -1.79 -20.27 -4.36
CA GLU A 114 -1.56 -21.66 -4.74
C GLU A 114 -0.31 -22.23 -4.06
N ALA A 115 0.79 -21.47 -3.99
CA ALA A 115 1.98 -21.94 -3.30
C ALA A 115 1.72 -22.20 -1.81
N ILE A 116 0.90 -21.40 -1.13
CA ILE A 116 0.45 -21.65 0.25
C ILE A 116 -0.33 -22.97 0.31
N ARG A 117 -1.29 -23.17 -0.61
CA ARG A 117 -2.16 -24.34 -0.66
C ARG A 117 -1.39 -25.63 -0.93
N GLU A 118 -0.57 -25.63 -1.97
CA GLU A 118 0.23 -26.79 -2.42
C GLU A 118 1.34 -27.15 -1.42
N ALA A 119 1.93 -26.16 -0.75
CA ALA A 119 2.88 -26.42 0.34
C ALA A 119 2.21 -26.81 1.67
N GLY A 120 0.87 -26.85 1.73
CA GLY A 120 0.11 -27.23 2.93
C GLY A 120 0.30 -26.27 4.10
N LEU A 121 0.59 -24.99 3.83
CA LEU A 121 0.89 -24.00 4.86
C LEU A 121 -0.38 -23.47 5.53
N ARG A 122 -0.24 -23.10 6.81
CA ARG A 122 -1.28 -22.40 7.59
C ARG A 122 -0.98 -20.91 7.74
N SER A 123 -0.19 -20.35 6.82
CA SER A 123 0.22 -18.95 6.84
C SER A 123 -0.99 -18.03 6.80
N ARG A 124 -0.94 -16.94 7.57
CA ARG A 124 -1.88 -15.81 7.43
C ARG A 124 -1.42 -14.94 6.26
N PHE A 125 -2.31 -14.66 5.32
CA PHE A 125 -2.00 -13.97 4.07
C PHE A 125 -2.63 -12.58 4.01
N TYR A 126 -1.80 -11.56 3.79
CA TYR A 126 -2.24 -10.19 3.54
C TYR A 126 -2.04 -9.83 2.08
N GLN A 127 -3.13 -9.46 1.41
CA GLN A 127 -3.12 -8.87 0.08
C GLN A 127 -3.10 -7.34 0.18
N ALA A 128 -2.09 -6.72 -0.44
CA ALA A 128 -2.07 -5.28 -0.66
C ALA A 128 -3.07 -4.90 -1.77
N SER A 129 -4.34 -4.79 -1.42
CA SER A 129 -5.38 -4.21 -2.27
C SER A 129 -5.27 -2.68 -2.30
N SER A 130 -6.15 -1.98 -3.04
CA SER A 130 -5.99 -0.53 -3.25
C SER A 130 -7.31 0.19 -3.48
N SER A 131 -7.40 1.43 -3.01
CA SER A 131 -8.48 2.37 -3.38
C SER A 131 -8.60 2.60 -4.89
N GLU A 132 -7.56 2.37 -5.69
CA GLU A 132 -7.62 2.48 -7.16
C GLU A 132 -8.58 1.43 -7.79
N MET A 133 -9.00 0.41 -7.03
CA MET A 133 -10.07 -0.52 -7.43
C MET A 133 -11.44 0.18 -7.53
N PHE A 134 -11.69 1.20 -6.70
CA PHE A 134 -12.91 1.98 -6.78
C PHE A 134 -12.96 2.87 -8.02
N GLY A 135 -11.81 3.29 -8.55
CA GLY A 135 -11.68 4.09 -9.77
C GLY A 135 -12.68 5.24 -9.88
N THR A 136 -13.71 5.10 -10.73
CA THR A 136 -14.84 6.02 -10.71
C THR A 136 -15.77 5.63 -9.55
N ALA A 137 -15.55 6.25 -8.40
CA ALA A 137 -16.25 5.92 -7.17
C ALA A 137 -17.78 5.95 -7.32
N GLN A 138 -18.43 4.87 -6.89
CA GLN A 138 -19.90 4.72 -6.92
C GLN A 138 -20.56 5.23 -5.63
N ALA A 139 -19.77 5.53 -4.59
CA ALA A 139 -20.19 6.13 -3.33
C ALA A 139 -19.09 7.04 -2.78
N VAL A 140 -19.44 8.00 -1.92
CA VAL A 140 -18.50 8.88 -1.21
C VAL A 140 -19.01 9.08 0.24
N PRO A 141 -18.22 8.73 1.28
CA PRO A 141 -16.93 8.02 1.21
C PRO A 141 -17.09 6.58 0.70
N GLN A 142 -16.01 5.99 0.18
CA GLN A 142 -16.00 4.57 -0.17
C GLN A 142 -15.74 3.71 1.08
N ASN A 143 -16.30 2.50 1.09
CA ASN A 143 -16.13 1.49 2.13
C ASN A 143 -16.01 0.09 1.49
N GLU A 144 -15.89 -0.95 2.30
CA GLU A 144 -15.74 -2.37 1.90
C GLU A 144 -16.88 -2.86 1.01
N LYS A 145 -18.07 -2.25 1.10
CA LYS A 145 -19.26 -2.61 0.32
C LYS A 145 -19.41 -1.78 -0.96
N THR A 146 -18.54 -0.80 -1.18
CA THR A 146 -18.62 0.07 -2.36
C THR A 146 -18.23 -0.71 -3.61
N PRO A 147 -19.05 -0.72 -4.67
CA PRO A 147 -18.72 -1.44 -5.90
C PRO A 147 -17.41 -0.95 -6.54
N PHE A 148 -16.61 -1.88 -7.05
CA PHE A 148 -15.40 -1.56 -7.80
C PHE A 148 -15.72 -1.10 -9.22
N TRP A 149 -14.99 -0.07 -9.68
CA TRP A 149 -15.08 0.45 -11.04
C TRP A 149 -13.70 0.93 -11.54
N PRO A 150 -12.75 0.00 -11.74
CA PRO A 150 -11.35 0.34 -12.00
C PRO A 150 -11.19 1.12 -13.32
N ARG A 151 -10.25 2.07 -13.33
CA ARG A 151 -9.98 2.97 -14.48
C ARG A 151 -8.57 2.85 -15.06
N SER A 152 -7.87 1.76 -14.77
CA SER A 152 -6.54 1.48 -15.30
C SER A 152 -6.26 -0.03 -15.32
N PRO A 153 -5.29 -0.51 -16.14
CA PRO A 153 -4.84 -1.90 -16.07
C PRO A 153 -4.35 -2.30 -14.67
N TYR A 154 -3.70 -1.39 -13.94
CA TYR A 154 -3.36 -1.61 -12.53
C TYR A 154 -4.60 -1.85 -11.64
N GLY A 155 -5.61 -0.99 -11.76
CA GLY A 155 -6.85 -1.13 -10.99
C GLY A 155 -7.59 -2.44 -11.30
N VAL A 156 -7.64 -2.84 -12.58
CA VAL A 156 -8.21 -4.12 -13.01
C VAL A 156 -7.44 -5.30 -12.41
N ALA A 157 -6.11 -5.28 -12.49
CA ALA A 157 -5.27 -6.32 -11.90
C ALA A 157 -5.45 -6.42 -10.37
N LYS A 158 -5.61 -5.29 -9.66
CA LYS A 158 -5.88 -5.30 -8.22
C LYS A 158 -7.27 -5.84 -7.88
N VAL A 159 -8.29 -5.57 -8.69
CA VAL A 159 -9.61 -6.21 -8.53
C VAL A 159 -9.52 -7.72 -8.70
N PHE A 160 -8.71 -8.20 -9.65
CA PHE A 160 -8.44 -9.64 -9.79
C PHE A 160 -7.80 -10.21 -8.52
N SER A 161 -6.74 -9.59 -8.00
CA SER A 161 -6.07 -10.05 -6.78
C SER A 161 -6.99 -10.04 -5.56
N TYR A 162 -7.84 -9.02 -5.46
CA TYR A 162 -8.83 -8.91 -4.40
C TYR A 162 -9.76 -10.12 -4.41
N TRP A 163 -10.38 -10.40 -5.55
CA TRP A 163 -11.32 -11.52 -5.68
C TRP A 163 -10.64 -12.88 -5.60
N ALA A 164 -9.40 -13.01 -6.07
CA ALA A 164 -8.61 -14.21 -5.82
C ALA A 164 -8.43 -14.45 -4.32
N THR A 165 -8.07 -13.42 -3.56
CA THR A 165 -7.88 -13.52 -2.11
C THR A 165 -9.18 -13.91 -1.40
N VAL A 166 -10.29 -13.26 -1.73
CA VAL A 166 -11.64 -13.59 -1.22
C VAL A 166 -11.98 -15.05 -1.54
N ASN A 167 -11.82 -15.47 -2.79
CA ASN A 167 -12.16 -16.81 -3.23
C ASN A 167 -11.35 -17.90 -2.50
N TYR A 168 -10.07 -17.65 -2.21
CA TYR A 168 -9.24 -18.61 -1.47
C TYR A 168 -9.58 -18.68 0.01
N ARG A 169 -9.94 -17.54 0.62
CA ARG A 169 -10.50 -17.51 1.97
C ARG A 169 -11.77 -18.35 2.05
N GLU A 170 -12.70 -18.16 1.12
CA GLU A 170 -14.02 -18.81 1.14
C GLU A 170 -13.99 -20.28 0.70
N SER A 171 -13.21 -20.62 -0.33
CA SER A 171 -13.19 -21.97 -0.92
C SER A 171 -12.31 -22.95 -0.15
N TYR A 172 -11.24 -22.46 0.48
CA TYR A 172 -10.22 -23.30 1.12
C TYR A 172 -9.99 -23.00 2.60
N GLY A 173 -10.72 -22.02 3.17
CA GLY A 173 -10.58 -21.65 4.58
C GLY A 173 -9.24 -21.01 4.93
N LEU A 174 -8.54 -20.41 3.96
CA LEU A 174 -7.29 -19.69 4.22
C LEU A 174 -7.57 -18.47 5.09
N HIS A 175 -6.70 -18.21 6.08
CA HIS A 175 -6.68 -16.92 6.77
C HIS A 175 -6.07 -15.88 5.83
N ALA A 176 -6.91 -15.26 5.00
CA ALA A 176 -6.49 -14.33 3.96
C ALA A 176 -7.31 -13.04 4.01
N SER A 177 -6.62 -11.90 4.02
CA SER A 177 -7.24 -10.58 4.21
C SER A 177 -6.85 -9.61 3.12
N ASN A 178 -7.78 -8.75 2.70
CA ASN A 178 -7.48 -7.61 1.84
C ASN A 178 -7.38 -6.32 2.66
N GLY A 179 -6.24 -5.64 2.59
CA GLY A 179 -6.20 -4.22 2.96
C GLY A 179 -6.52 -3.35 1.74
N ILE A 180 -7.68 -2.72 1.72
CA ILE A 180 -8.11 -1.75 0.70
C ILE A 180 -7.56 -0.38 1.10
N LEU A 181 -6.24 -0.21 0.93
CA LEU A 181 -5.56 0.99 1.38
C LEU A 181 -5.73 2.16 0.39
N PHE A 182 -6.07 3.31 0.95
CA PHE A 182 -6.00 4.61 0.27
C PHE A 182 -4.55 5.08 0.12
N ASN A 183 -4.32 6.19 -0.57
CA ASN A 183 -2.96 6.63 -0.84
C ASN A 183 -2.23 6.92 0.47
N HIS A 184 -0.98 6.47 0.57
CA HIS A 184 -0.14 6.69 1.74
C HIS A 184 1.29 6.94 1.29
N GLU A 185 1.89 7.93 1.93
CA GLU A 185 3.05 8.63 1.41
C GLU A 185 4.12 8.72 2.50
N SER A 186 5.38 8.89 2.11
CA SER A 186 6.47 9.10 3.05
C SER A 186 7.75 9.61 2.38
N PRO A 187 8.81 9.94 3.15
CA PRO A 187 10.16 10.17 2.62
C PRO A 187 10.80 8.97 1.90
N ARG A 188 10.17 7.79 1.88
CA ARG A 188 10.58 6.60 1.11
C ARG A 188 9.75 6.41 -0.17
N ARG A 189 8.72 7.22 -0.42
CA ARG A 189 7.87 7.14 -1.63
C ARG A 189 8.68 7.18 -2.92
N GLY A 190 8.28 6.42 -3.93
CA GLY A 190 8.89 6.47 -5.26
C GLY A 190 8.80 7.87 -5.87
N GLU A 191 9.87 8.32 -6.54
CA GLU A 191 10.01 9.71 -6.98
C GLU A 191 9.05 10.10 -8.12
N THR A 192 8.48 9.11 -8.81
CA THR A 192 7.52 9.31 -9.89
C THR A 192 6.09 9.56 -9.41
N PHE A 193 5.77 9.24 -8.15
CA PHE A 193 4.48 9.55 -7.54
C PHE A 193 4.37 11.05 -7.22
N VAL A 194 3.17 11.60 -7.40
CA VAL A 194 2.94 13.06 -7.44
C VAL A 194 3.42 13.80 -6.20
N THR A 195 3.19 13.25 -5.01
CA THR A 195 3.56 13.85 -3.71
C THR A 195 5.08 13.98 -3.59
N ARG A 196 5.82 12.93 -3.93
CA ARG A 196 7.28 12.90 -3.86
C ARG A 196 7.92 13.70 -4.99
N LYS A 197 7.32 13.68 -6.17
CA LYS A 197 7.72 14.53 -7.30
C LYS A 197 7.62 16.00 -6.91
N ILE A 198 6.52 16.42 -6.27
CA ILE A 198 6.32 17.77 -5.77
C ILE A 198 7.37 18.11 -4.70
N SER A 199 7.50 17.30 -3.64
CA SER A 199 8.40 17.64 -2.53
C SER A 199 9.87 17.73 -2.93
N ARG A 200 10.34 16.83 -3.81
CA ARG A 200 11.71 16.88 -4.35
C ARG A 200 11.94 18.11 -5.24
N ALA A 201 11.00 18.42 -6.11
CA ALA A 201 11.11 19.58 -6.98
C ALA A 201 11.10 20.90 -6.17
N VAL A 202 10.27 21.01 -5.14
CA VAL A 202 10.27 22.17 -4.24
C VAL A 202 11.65 22.36 -3.59
N ALA A 203 12.25 21.27 -3.09
CA ALA A 203 13.59 21.32 -2.51
C ALA A 203 14.66 21.70 -3.56
N ALA A 204 14.62 21.11 -4.76
CA ALA A 204 15.56 21.41 -5.84
C ALA A 204 15.44 22.86 -6.33
N ILE A 205 14.22 23.39 -6.47
CA ILE A 205 13.99 24.79 -6.85
C ILE A 205 14.51 25.74 -5.78
N LYS A 206 14.29 25.44 -4.50
CA LYS A 206 14.83 26.23 -3.39
C LYS A 206 16.36 26.28 -3.39
N GLN A 207 17.02 25.22 -3.85
CA GLN A 207 18.48 25.13 -3.99
C GLN A 207 19.01 25.64 -5.34
N GLY A 208 18.15 26.13 -6.23
CA GLY A 208 18.55 26.58 -7.57
C GLY A 208 18.97 25.47 -8.53
N LEU A 209 18.71 24.20 -8.19
CA LEU A 209 19.05 23.03 -9.01
C LEU A 209 17.99 22.71 -10.08
N GLN A 210 16.81 23.32 -9.96
CA GLN A 210 15.68 23.15 -10.86
C GLN A 210 14.93 24.48 -10.95
N THR A 211 14.37 24.80 -12.12
CA THR A 211 13.62 26.05 -12.33
C THR A 211 12.12 25.84 -12.40
N GLU A 212 11.66 24.70 -12.94
CA GLU A 212 10.24 24.45 -13.19
C GLU A 212 9.83 23.02 -12.84
N LEU A 213 8.58 22.81 -12.45
CA LEU A 213 7.98 21.50 -12.20
C LEU A 213 6.75 21.28 -13.09
N PHE A 214 6.80 20.23 -13.90
CA PHE A 214 5.69 19.83 -14.77
C PHE A 214 4.78 18.81 -14.07
N LEU A 215 3.49 19.14 -13.95
CA LEU A 215 2.45 18.27 -13.38
C LEU A 215 1.31 18.04 -14.39
N GLY A 216 0.55 16.98 -14.16
CA GLY A 216 -0.65 16.67 -14.93
C GLY A 216 -1.90 17.32 -14.32
N ASN A 217 -2.95 16.52 -14.09
CA ASN A 217 -4.21 16.99 -13.54
C ASN A 217 -4.05 17.49 -12.08
N LEU A 218 -4.22 18.80 -11.86
CA LEU A 218 -4.14 19.44 -10.55
C LEU A 218 -5.44 19.31 -9.73
N GLU A 219 -6.56 19.01 -10.39
CA GLU A 219 -7.88 18.86 -9.77
C GLU A 219 -8.13 17.42 -9.30
N ALA A 220 -7.18 16.52 -9.51
CA ALA A 220 -7.24 15.18 -8.96
C ALA A 220 -7.27 15.24 -7.43
N LYS A 221 -8.30 14.62 -6.85
CA LYS A 221 -8.54 14.53 -5.42
C LYS A 221 -8.09 13.17 -4.88
N ARG A 222 -7.40 13.14 -3.74
CA ARG A 222 -6.94 11.92 -3.06
C ARG A 222 -6.98 12.07 -1.55
N ASP A 223 -7.22 10.96 -0.88
CA ASP A 223 -6.99 10.78 0.54
C ASP A 223 -5.55 10.28 0.73
N TRP A 224 -4.72 11.07 1.43
CA TRP A 224 -3.29 10.82 1.61
C TRP A 224 -2.95 10.65 3.08
N GLY A 225 -2.64 9.42 3.48
CA GLY A 225 -2.12 9.09 4.81
C GLY A 225 -0.60 8.92 4.87
N TYR A 226 -0.10 8.47 6.03
CA TYR A 226 1.32 8.25 6.29
C TYR A 226 1.66 6.75 6.29
N ALA A 227 2.62 6.34 5.45
CA ALA A 227 2.89 4.91 5.19
C ALA A 227 3.18 4.05 6.45
N PRO A 228 3.93 4.52 7.46
CA PRO A 228 4.13 3.77 8.71
C PRO A 228 2.85 3.40 9.46
N GLU A 229 1.84 4.27 9.46
CA GLU A 229 0.55 3.99 10.10
C GLU A 229 -0.24 2.93 9.32
N TYR A 230 -0.08 2.94 8.00
CA TYR A 230 -0.76 2.00 7.12
C TYR A 230 -0.15 0.60 7.23
N VAL A 231 1.17 0.46 7.36
CA VAL A 231 1.80 -0.86 7.58
C VAL A 231 1.47 -1.44 8.96
N GLU A 232 1.25 -0.59 9.97
CA GLU A 232 0.72 -1.04 11.26
C GLU A 232 -0.70 -1.63 11.10
N ALA A 233 -1.55 -1.01 10.28
CA ALA A 233 -2.86 -1.57 9.95
C ALA A 233 -2.74 -2.94 9.25
N MET A 234 -1.81 -3.11 8.30
CA MET A 234 -1.55 -4.41 7.65
C MET A 234 -1.23 -5.49 8.69
N TRP A 235 -0.32 -5.19 9.62
CA TRP A 235 0.07 -6.12 10.67
C TRP A 235 -1.10 -6.47 11.59
N ARG A 236 -1.85 -5.46 12.06
CA ARG A 236 -3.02 -5.64 12.94
C ARG A 236 -4.12 -6.48 12.29
N ILE A 237 -4.38 -6.30 10.99
CA ILE A 237 -5.35 -7.11 10.24
C ILE A 237 -5.00 -8.60 10.34
N LEU A 238 -3.73 -8.96 10.17
CA LEU A 238 -3.31 -10.36 10.30
C LEU A 238 -3.33 -10.88 11.74
N GLN A 239 -3.50 -10.04 12.76
CA GLN A 239 -3.63 -10.50 14.14
C GLN A 239 -5.07 -10.90 14.50
N LEU A 240 -6.06 -10.55 13.67
CA LEU A 240 -7.46 -10.93 13.89
C LEU A 240 -7.66 -12.46 13.82
N ASP A 241 -8.72 -12.95 14.47
CA ASP A 241 -9.02 -14.39 14.55
C ASP A 241 -9.35 -14.99 13.17
N ALA A 242 -10.01 -14.22 12.31
CA ALA A 242 -10.37 -14.60 10.95
C ALA A 242 -9.92 -13.52 9.95
N GLY A 243 -9.64 -13.93 8.72
CA GLY A 243 -9.33 -13.01 7.63
C GLY A 243 -10.60 -12.30 7.12
N ASP A 244 -10.47 -11.02 6.79
CA ASP A 244 -11.57 -10.18 6.27
C ASP A 244 -10.98 -9.03 5.44
N ASP A 245 -11.83 -8.17 4.89
CA ASP A 245 -11.44 -7.06 4.01
C ASP A 245 -11.66 -5.71 4.72
N PHE A 246 -10.68 -4.81 4.65
CA PHE A 246 -10.69 -3.55 5.42
C PHE A 246 -10.28 -2.35 4.58
N VAL A 247 -11.08 -1.28 4.59
CA VAL A 247 -10.68 0.03 4.10
C VAL A 247 -9.80 0.73 5.13
N VAL A 248 -8.64 1.23 4.68
CA VAL A 248 -7.71 2.01 5.50
C VAL A 248 -7.46 3.35 4.80
N ALA A 249 -7.93 4.43 5.42
CA ALA A 249 -7.97 5.79 4.88
C ALA A 249 -7.91 6.83 6.01
N THR A 250 -7.60 8.08 5.69
CA THR A 250 -7.68 9.18 6.68
C THR A 250 -9.11 9.73 6.82
N GLY A 251 -9.93 9.57 5.78
CA GLY A 251 -11.24 10.20 5.66
C GLY A 251 -11.19 11.63 5.11
N GLU A 252 -10.00 12.17 4.85
CA GLU A 252 -9.78 13.54 4.38
C GLU A 252 -9.23 13.55 2.96
N THR A 253 -9.87 14.32 2.08
CA THR A 253 -9.52 14.37 0.65
C THR A 253 -9.00 15.75 0.27
N HIS A 254 -7.86 15.78 -0.41
CA HIS A 254 -7.21 16.99 -0.89
C HIS A 254 -6.91 16.93 -2.39
N THR A 255 -6.90 18.09 -3.04
CA THR A 255 -6.46 18.20 -4.45
C THR A 255 -4.93 18.21 -4.57
N VAL A 256 -4.41 17.82 -5.74
CA VAL A 256 -2.99 18.00 -6.07
C VAL A 256 -2.59 19.49 -6.01
N ARG A 257 -3.52 20.39 -6.33
CA ARG A 257 -3.36 21.84 -6.18
C ARG A 257 -3.13 22.24 -4.71
N GLU A 258 -3.97 21.81 -3.79
CA GLU A 258 -3.79 22.07 -2.35
C GLU A 258 -2.47 21.50 -1.82
N PHE A 259 -2.12 20.28 -2.23
CA PHE A 259 -0.84 19.67 -1.87
C PHE A 259 0.35 20.49 -2.39
N LYS A 260 0.27 21.04 -3.61
CA LYS A 260 1.30 21.94 -4.13
C LYS A 260 1.38 23.24 -3.30
N SER A 261 0.25 23.94 -3.12
CA SER A 261 0.22 25.29 -2.54
C SER A 261 0.74 25.31 -1.11
N SER A 262 0.34 24.33 -0.30
CA SER A 262 0.78 24.20 1.10
C SER A 262 2.28 24.00 1.29
N ARG A 263 3.03 23.57 0.26
CA ARG A 263 4.49 23.35 0.33
C ARG A 263 5.31 24.51 -0.24
N LEU A 264 4.65 25.42 -0.97
CA LEU A 264 5.28 26.57 -1.60
C LEU A 264 5.09 27.88 -0.81
N GLY A 265 4.25 27.88 0.23
CA GLY A 265 4.16 28.99 1.18
C GLY A 265 3.57 30.29 0.63
N THR A 266 2.93 30.29 -0.56
CA THR A 266 2.01 31.35 -1.06
C THR A 266 1.53 31.04 -2.48
N GLU A 267 0.28 31.38 -2.79
CA GLU A 267 -0.27 31.40 -4.15
C GLU A 267 0.28 32.63 -4.89
N SER A 268 1.30 32.46 -5.72
CA SER A 268 1.56 33.41 -6.81
C SER A 268 0.64 33.08 -7.98
N ALA A 269 -0.41 33.88 -8.14
CA ALA A 269 -1.30 33.84 -9.30
C ALA A 269 -0.49 34.11 -10.57
N ILE A 270 -0.34 33.09 -11.42
CA ILE A 270 0.17 33.27 -12.78
C ILE A 270 -1.01 33.71 -13.64
N PRO A 271 -0.91 34.83 -14.41
CA PRO A 271 -2.01 35.30 -15.24
C PRO A 271 -2.38 34.23 -16.28
N ARG A 272 -3.69 33.98 -16.45
CA ARG A 272 -4.19 33.20 -17.58
C ARG A 272 -3.97 34.00 -18.86
N SER A 273 -3.03 33.59 -19.70
CA SER A 273 -2.93 34.09 -21.07
C SER A 273 -3.12 32.95 -22.07
N GLY A 274 -4.19 33.06 -22.88
CA GLY A 274 -4.20 32.59 -24.27
C GLY A 274 -4.59 31.14 -24.53
N SER A 275 -5.74 30.97 -25.17
CA SER A 275 -6.20 29.73 -25.80
C SER A 275 -5.26 29.28 -26.93
N HIS A 276 -4.51 28.19 -26.75
CA HIS A 276 -4.05 27.35 -27.86
C HIS A 276 -3.95 25.88 -27.42
N HIS A 277 -4.43 24.99 -28.29
CA HIS A 277 -4.34 23.54 -28.13
C HIS A 277 -2.86 23.11 -28.11
N GLY A 278 -2.42 22.50 -27.00
CA GLY A 278 -1.12 21.82 -26.90
C GLY A 278 -0.32 22.17 -25.63
N ARG A 279 -0.24 21.20 -24.69
CA ARG A 279 0.59 21.18 -23.46
C ARG A 279 0.42 22.40 -22.52
N CYS A 280 -0.31 22.21 -21.42
CA CYS A 280 -0.33 23.15 -20.30
C CYS A 280 1.08 23.35 -19.71
N ARG A 281 1.65 24.55 -19.89
CA ARG A 281 2.85 25.02 -19.17
C ARG A 281 2.40 25.70 -17.88
N TYR A 282 2.74 25.14 -16.73
CA TYR A 282 2.63 25.81 -15.45
C TYR A 282 4.05 25.95 -14.87
N GLY A 283 4.71 27.08 -15.13
CA GLY A 283 5.98 27.43 -14.46
C GLY A 283 5.74 27.77 -12.99
N ILE A 284 6.75 27.63 -12.13
CA ILE A 284 6.65 27.97 -10.70
C ILE A 284 7.89 28.80 -10.34
N THR A 285 7.71 29.94 -9.69
CA THR A 285 8.80 30.71 -9.06
C THR A 285 8.59 30.69 -7.55
N VAL A 286 9.58 30.21 -6.79
CA VAL A 286 9.50 30.08 -5.32
C VAL A 286 10.24 31.26 -4.67
N PRO A 287 9.60 32.05 -3.78
CA PRO A 287 10.28 33.11 -3.05
C PRO A 287 11.35 32.54 -2.10
N ARG A 288 12.49 33.23 -1.98
CA ARG A 288 13.71 32.73 -1.28
C ARG A 288 13.56 32.51 0.24
N ASN A 289 12.47 32.91 0.88
CA ASN A 289 12.33 32.83 2.34
C ASN A 289 11.01 32.20 2.77
N THR A 290 11.05 30.93 3.16
CA THR A 290 10.25 30.35 4.24
C THR A 290 10.96 29.07 4.70
N ALA A 291 11.50 29.10 5.92
CA ALA A 291 11.85 27.93 6.70
C ALA A 291 10.70 27.69 7.67
N GLU A 292 10.53 26.44 8.12
CA GLU A 292 9.49 25.97 9.05
C GLU A 292 8.13 25.59 8.43
N THR A 293 7.95 24.30 8.14
CA THR A 293 6.75 23.54 8.57
C THR A 293 6.94 22.05 8.30
N PHE A 294 7.46 21.33 9.30
CA PHE A 294 7.28 19.88 9.46
C PHE A 294 6.83 19.68 10.91
N ARG A 295 5.53 19.75 11.17
CA ARG A 295 4.96 19.22 12.41
C ARG A 295 3.67 18.46 12.13
N LYS A 296 3.68 17.23 12.64
CA LYS A 296 2.61 16.25 12.86
C LYS A 296 1.19 16.82 12.69
N THR A 297 0.45 16.29 11.73
CA THR A 297 -1.01 16.43 11.71
C THR A 297 -1.63 15.19 12.33
N SER A 298 -2.58 15.45 13.22
CA SER A 298 -3.20 14.58 14.19
C SER A 298 -4.05 13.44 13.61
N ILE A 299 -4.05 12.35 14.37
CA ILE A 299 -4.80 11.10 14.22
C ILE A 299 -6.32 11.34 14.10
N VAL A 300 -6.97 10.62 13.17
CA VAL A 300 -8.38 10.23 13.28
C VAL A 300 -8.42 8.79 13.77
N THR A 301 -9.06 8.59 14.92
CA THR A 301 -9.14 7.33 15.66
C THR A 301 -9.93 6.27 14.87
N LEU A 302 -9.32 5.09 14.65
CA LEU A 302 -10.02 3.86 14.25
C LEU A 302 -11.06 3.49 15.32
N THR A 303 -12.31 3.89 15.15
CA THR A 303 -13.43 3.31 15.92
C THR A 303 -13.78 1.94 15.36
N CYS A 304 -13.02 0.92 15.75
CA CYS A 304 -13.45 -0.47 15.65
C CYS A 304 -14.60 -0.68 16.65
N ARG A 305 -15.84 -0.77 16.16
CA ARG A 305 -16.96 -1.28 16.97
C ARG A 305 -16.79 -2.78 17.11
N PHE A 306 -16.30 -3.24 18.25
CA PHE A 306 -16.41 -4.64 18.65
C PHE A 306 -17.90 -4.99 18.77
N ALA A 307 -18.37 -5.89 17.91
CA ALA A 307 -19.65 -6.54 18.12
C ALA A 307 -19.51 -7.45 19.35
N THR A 308 -20.17 -7.09 20.45
CA THR A 308 -20.34 -7.99 21.57
C THR A 308 -21.36 -9.06 21.18
N SER A 309 -20.96 -10.32 21.29
CA SER A 309 -21.79 -11.50 21.04
C SER A 309 -23.05 -11.50 21.93
N PRO A 310 -24.23 -11.92 21.43
CA PRO A 310 -25.44 -11.95 22.23
C PRO A 310 -25.45 -13.19 23.11
N GLY A 311 -25.30 -13.00 24.43
CA GLY A 311 -25.38 -14.09 25.39
C GLY A 311 -25.88 -13.62 26.76
N SER A 312 -27.19 -13.67 26.98
CA SER A 312 -27.81 -14.16 28.22
C SER A 312 -29.33 -13.96 28.19
N ARG A 313 -30.07 -15.06 28.23
CA ARG A 313 -31.46 -15.07 28.70
C ARG A 313 -31.48 -14.81 30.21
N PRO A 314 -32.49 -14.11 30.72
CA PRO A 314 -33.11 -14.48 31.99
C PRO A 314 -34.58 -14.82 31.77
N GLY A 315 -35.04 -15.80 32.53
CA GLY A 315 -36.38 -16.37 32.41
C GLY A 315 -37.48 -15.53 33.04
N GLY A 316 -38.70 -16.01 32.80
CA GLY A 316 -39.79 -15.96 33.76
C GLY A 316 -40.78 -14.81 33.60
N ALA A 317 -41.90 -15.09 32.92
CA ALA A 317 -43.20 -14.56 33.34
C ALA A 317 -44.31 -15.53 32.94
N ARG A 318 -44.87 -16.21 33.96
CA ARG A 318 -46.21 -16.79 33.91
C ARG A 318 -47.23 -15.67 33.64
N ARG A 319 -48.20 -15.92 32.76
CA ARG A 319 -49.62 -15.55 32.91
C ARG A 319 -50.43 -16.35 31.90
N GLY A 320 -51.32 -17.20 32.42
CA GLY A 320 -52.29 -17.93 31.59
C GLY A 320 -53.52 -17.10 31.29
N LEU A 321 -54.34 -17.60 30.36
CA LEU A 321 -55.80 -17.74 30.48
C LEU A 321 -56.36 -18.26 29.15
N ARG A 322 -57.06 -19.41 29.27
CA ARG A 322 -57.99 -20.07 28.34
C ARG A 322 -57.41 -20.80 27.15
#